data_AF-A0A1S2H035-F1
#
_entry.id   AF-A0A1S2H035-F1
#
_cell.length_a   1.000
_cell.length_b   1.000
_cell.length_c   1.000
_cell.angle_alpha   90.00
_cell.angle_beta   90.00
_cell.angle_gamma   90.00
#
_symmetry.space_group_name_H-M   'P 1'
#
loop_
_entity.id
_entity.type
_entity.pdbx_description
1 polymer ?
#
loop_
_entity_poly.entity_id
_entity_poly.type
_entity_poly.pdbx_seq_one_letter_code
_entity_poly.pdbx_strand_id
1 'polypeptide(L)'
;MTRTAWHRLLVTVVVALLALTAVLWIASVVLAPADGRNTAGLFVGWAMFAMVGAIAVGIVDFFVRPLGGRSGDADVIAAAEQARTGSTRTR
;
A
#
# COMPACT_ATOMS: atom_id res chain seq x y z
N MET A 1 -9.50 10.28 -14.21
CA MET A 1 -9.55 9.12 -13.30
C MET A 1 -9.88 9.59 -11.90
N THR A 2 -10.75 8.88 -11.17
CA THR A 2 -11.08 9.22 -9.77
C THR A 2 -9.96 8.78 -8.82
N ARG A 3 -9.75 9.50 -7.71
CA ARG A 3 -8.71 9.20 -6.71
C ARG A 3 -8.80 7.76 -6.17
N THR A 4 -10.02 7.24 -6.01
CA THR A 4 -10.28 5.85 -5.60
C THR A 4 -9.82 4.83 -6.63
N ALA A 5 -10.01 5.09 -7.93
CA ALA A 5 -9.51 4.22 -8.98
C ALA A 5 -7.97 4.20 -9.01
N TRP A 6 -7.34 5.35 -8.76
CA TRP A 6 -5.88 5.45 -8.66
C TRP A 6 -5.31 4.67 -7.48
N HIS A 7 -5.92 4.77 -6.29
CA HIS A 7 -5.52 3.98 -5.13
C HIS A 7 -5.61 2.47 -5.41
N ARG A 8 -6.74 2.01 -5.95
CA ARG A 8 -6.93 0.59 -6.30
C ARG A 8 -5.89 0.11 -7.31
N LEU A 9 -5.55 0.94 -8.29
CA LEU A 9 -4.49 0.63 -9.25
C LEU A 9 -3.13 0.47 -8.55
N LEU A 10 -2.72 1.43 -7.72
CA LEU A 10 -1.45 1.37 -6.99
C LEU A 10 -1.38 0.13 -6.08
N VAL A 11 -2.45 -0.17 -5.34
CA VAL A 11 -2.53 -1.38 -4.51
C VAL A 11 -2.40 -2.63 -5.36
N THR A 12 -3.08 -2.70 -6.50
CA THR A 12 -3.00 -3.84 -7.43
C THR A 12 -1.57 -4.03 -7.93
N VAL A 13 -0.88 -2.95 -8.27
CA VAL A 13 0.53 -2.96 -8.69
C VAL A 13 1.43 -3.48 -7.57
N VAL A 14 1.26 -3.01 -6.33
CA VAL A 14 2.03 -3.50 -5.17
C VAL A 14 1.82 -5.00 -4.97
N VAL A 15 0.57 -5.45 -4.97
CA VAL A 15 0.25 -6.88 -4.79
C VAL A 15 0.87 -7.73 -5.90
N ALA A 16 0.81 -7.26 -7.16
CA ALA A 16 1.43 -7.95 -8.28
C ALA A 16 2.96 -8.03 -8.14
N LEU A 17 3.62 -6.96 -7.70
CA LEU A 17 5.06 -6.94 -7.46
C LEU A 17 5.47 -7.91 -6.33
N LEU A 18 4.70 -7.95 -5.24
CA LEU A 18 4.93 -8.90 -4.14
C LEU A 18 4.74 -10.35 -4.59
N ALA A 19 3.71 -10.63 -5.38
CA ALA A 19 3.50 -11.95 -5.97
C ALA A 19 4.67 -12.34 -6.88
N LEU A 20 5.15 -11.40 -7.70
CA LEU A 20 6.32 -11.61 -8.56
C LEU A 20 7.58 -11.88 -7.73
N THR A 21 7.82 -11.15 -6.64
CA THR A 21 8.92 -11.41 -5.70
C THR A 21 8.86 -12.84 -5.16
N ALA A 22 7.68 -13.30 -4.74
CA ALA A 22 7.49 -14.66 -4.23
C ALA A 22 7.79 -15.72 -5.31
N VAL A 23 7.28 -15.52 -6.53
CA VAL A 23 7.53 -16.44 -7.66
C VAL A 23 9.02 -16.50 -8.01
N LEU A 24 9.70 -15.35 -8.08
CA LEU A 24 11.13 -15.28 -8.38
C LEU A 24 11.96 -15.94 -7.27
N TRP A 25 11.60 -15.74 -6.01
CA TRP A 25 12.24 -16.42 -4.90
C TRP A 25 12.05 -17.94 -4.97
N ILE A 26 10.83 -18.42 -5.25
CA ILE A 26 10.56 -19.85 -5.45
C ILE A 26 11.42 -20.39 -6.61
N ALA A 27 11.45 -19.68 -7.75
CA ALA A 27 12.25 -20.06 -8.90
C ALA A 27 13.75 -20.15 -8.55
N SER A 28 14.26 -19.25 -7.71
CA SER A 28 15.64 -19.30 -7.23
C SER A 28 15.96 -20.61 -6.51
N VAL A 29 15.03 -21.15 -5.74
CA VAL A 29 15.20 -22.38 -4.96
C VAL A 29 15.01 -23.61 -5.84
N VAL A 30 13.96 -23.60 -6.67
CA VAL A 30 13.59 -24.75 -7.52
C VAL A 30 14.58 -24.97 -8.66
N LEU A 31 15.13 -23.90 -9.23
CA LEU A 31 16.08 -23.97 -10.35
C LEU A 31 17.55 -23.97 -9.91
N ALA A 32 17.84 -23.70 -8.63
CA ALA A 32 19.19 -23.82 -8.07
C ALA A 32 19.87 -25.18 -8.33
N PRO A 33 19.19 -26.34 -8.30
CA PRO A 33 19.84 -27.62 -8.56
C PRO A 33 20.38 -27.79 -9.98
N ALA A 34 19.84 -27.06 -10.96
CA ALA A 34 20.22 -27.22 -12.37
C ALA A 34 21.53 -26.51 -12.73
N ASP A 35 21.74 -25.29 -12.22
CA ASP A 35 22.87 -24.42 -12.59
C ASP A 35 23.60 -23.82 -11.36
N GLY A 36 23.24 -24.26 -10.16
CA GLY A 36 23.89 -23.88 -8.92
C GLY A 36 23.71 -22.40 -8.55
N ARG A 37 24.76 -21.83 -7.94
CA ARG A 37 24.75 -20.53 -7.27
C ARG A 37 24.47 -19.35 -8.21
N ASN A 38 24.86 -19.43 -9.50
CA ASN A 38 24.64 -18.34 -10.45
C ASN A 38 23.16 -18.13 -10.74
N THR A 39 22.42 -19.21 -11.02
CA THR A 39 20.98 -19.14 -11.31
C THR A 39 20.19 -18.73 -10.08
N ALA A 40 20.51 -19.27 -8.91
CA ALA A 40 19.91 -18.84 -7.65
C ALA A 40 20.13 -17.34 -7.40
N GLY A 41 21.36 -16.84 -7.57
CA GLY A 41 21.70 -15.43 -7.40
C GLY A 41 20.95 -14.50 -8.36
N LEU A 42 20.75 -14.93 -9.61
CA LEU A 42 20.05 -14.15 -10.63
C LEU A 42 18.57 -13.94 -10.26
N PHE A 43 17.88 -15.01 -9.89
CA PHE A 43 16.47 -14.94 -9.47
C PHE A 43 16.28 -14.20 -8.14
N VAL A 44 17.20 -14.36 -7.18
CA VAL A 44 17.21 -13.57 -5.94
C VAL A 44 17.41 -12.08 -6.24
N GLY A 45 18.31 -11.73 -7.17
CA GLY A 45 18.52 -10.35 -7.62
C GLY A 45 17.23 -9.73 -8.19
N TRP A 46 16.54 -10.43 -9.08
CA TRP A 46 15.25 -9.96 -9.61
C TRP A 46 14.17 -9.87 -8.54
N ALA A 47 14.12 -10.83 -7.60
CA ALA A 47 13.17 -10.79 -6.48
C ALA A 47 13.38 -9.53 -5.62
N MET A 48 14.64 -9.14 -5.38
CA MET A 48 14.98 -7.89 -4.70
C MET A 48 14.55 -6.64 -5.46
N PHE A 49 14.76 -6.58 -6.78
CA PHE A 49 14.26 -5.46 -7.59
C PHE A 49 12.73 -5.34 -7.52
N ALA A 50 12.01 -6.46 -7.61
CA ALA A 50 10.56 -6.47 -7.47
C ALA A 50 10.11 -6.01 -6.07
N MET A 51 10.81 -6.43 -5.02
CA MET A 51 10.53 -6.02 -3.64
C MET A 51 10.74 -4.51 -3.46
N VAL A 52 11.86 -3.97 -3.94
CA VAL A 52 12.14 -2.53 -3.88
C VAL A 52 11.09 -1.74 -4.67
N GLY A 53 10.67 -2.24 -5.84
CA GLY A 53 9.57 -1.67 -6.60
C GLY A 53 8.26 -1.63 -5.81
N ALA A 54 7.91 -2.72 -5.13
CA ALA A 54 6.70 -2.79 -4.29
C ALA A 54 6.74 -1.75 -3.16
N ILE A 55 7.89 -1.61 -2.50
CA ILE A 55 8.10 -0.60 -1.45
C ILE A 55 7.92 0.81 -2.01
N ALA A 56 8.58 1.13 -3.13
CA ALA A 56 8.48 2.46 -3.74
C ALA A 56 7.04 2.82 -4.13
N VAL A 57 6.31 1.89 -4.75
CA VAL A 57 4.90 2.10 -5.12
C VAL A 57 4.01 2.24 -3.87
N GLY A 58 4.26 1.44 -2.83
CA GLY A 58 3.57 1.57 -1.55
C GLY A 58 3.80 2.94 -0.88
N ILE A 59 5.00 3.48 -0.98
CA ILE A 59 5.32 4.85 -0.52
C ILE A 59 4.52 5.89 -1.32
N VAL A 60 4.44 5.76 -2.65
CA VAL A 60 3.63 6.66 -3.48
C VAL A 60 2.15 6.59 -3.06
N ASP A 61 1.61 5.39 -2.83
CA ASP A 61 0.24 5.23 -2.36
C ASP A 61 0.00 5.93 -1.02
N PHE A 62 0.96 5.83 -0.09
CA PHE A 62 0.90 6.50 1.21
C PHE A 62 0.81 8.03 1.08
N PHE A 63 1.56 8.64 0.16
CA PHE A 63 1.49 10.10 -0.06
C PHE A 63 0.23 10.54 -0.79
N VAL A 64 -0.35 9.68 -1.63
CA VAL A 64 -1.60 9.99 -2.34
C VAL A 64 -2.82 9.81 -1.42
N ARG A 65 -2.70 8.98 -0.38
CA ARG A 65 -3.75 8.84 0.65
C ARG A 65 -4.06 10.19 1.29
N PRO A 66 -5.34 10.59 1.37
CA PRO A 66 -5.72 11.64 2.28
C PRO A 66 -5.38 11.19 3.70
N LEU A 67 -4.79 12.06 4.51
CA LEU A 67 -4.65 11.90 5.98
C LEU A 67 -6.03 11.95 6.67
N GLY A 68 -7.05 11.30 6.09
CA GLY A 68 -8.47 11.39 6.38
C GLY A 68 -8.90 10.79 7.72
N GLY A 69 -7.99 10.73 8.70
CA GLY A 69 -8.33 10.53 10.10
C GLY A 69 -8.84 11.79 10.79
N ARG A 70 -8.87 12.96 10.11
CA ARG A 70 -9.39 14.20 10.71
C ARG A 70 -10.84 14.52 10.36
N SER A 71 -11.46 13.91 9.34
CA SER A 71 -12.87 14.21 9.02
C SER A 71 -13.83 13.56 10.00
N GLY A 72 -13.62 12.29 10.37
CA GLY A 72 -14.49 11.62 11.36
C GLY A 72 -14.48 12.29 12.73
N ASP A 73 -13.29 12.55 13.29
CA ASP A 73 -13.18 13.26 14.58
C ASP A 73 -13.63 14.71 14.48
N ALA A 74 -13.32 15.43 13.39
CA ALA A 74 -13.80 16.81 13.24
C ALA A 74 -15.32 16.88 13.07
N ASP A 75 -15.93 15.93 12.37
CA ASP A 75 -17.39 15.86 12.20
C ASP A 75 -18.08 15.46 13.51
N VAL A 76 -17.46 14.58 14.32
CA VAL A 76 -17.94 14.24 15.67
C VAL A 76 -17.78 15.40 16.65
N ILE A 77 -16.64 16.10 16.62
CA ILE A 77 -16.40 17.30 17.44
C ILE A 77 -17.33 18.43 17.01
N ALA A 78 -17.53 18.64 15.70
CA ALA A 78 -18.47 19.62 15.17
C ALA A 78 -19.91 19.29 15.57
N ALA A 79 -20.32 18.02 15.46
CA ALA A 79 -21.64 17.57 15.91
C ALA A 79 -21.83 17.74 17.43
N ALA A 80 -20.81 17.45 18.23
CA ALA A 80 -20.81 17.68 19.67
C ALA A 80 -20.92 19.18 20.01
N GLU A 81 -20.19 20.04 19.29
CA GLU A 81 -20.22 21.49 19.45
C GLU A 81 -21.59 22.08 19.05
N GLN A 82 -22.21 21.57 17.97
CA GLN A 82 -23.55 21.95 17.54
C GLN A 82 -24.62 21.52 18.56
N ALA A 83 -24.51 20.35 19.17
CA ALA A 83 -25.40 19.93 20.25
C ALA A 83 -25.24 20.85 21.48
N ARG A 84 -24.02 21.27 21.79
CA ARG A 84 -23.70 22.15 22.92
C ARG A 84 -24.23 23.57 22.74
N THR A 85 -24.11 24.12 21.53
CA THR A 85 -24.55 25.48 21.18
C THR A 85 -26.03 25.57 20.81
N GLY A 86 -26.62 24.48 20.32
CA GLY A 86 -28.06 24.37 20.06
C GLY A 86 -28.89 24.36 21.35
N SER A 87 -28.39 23.71 22.41
CA SER A 87 -29.06 23.62 23.72
C SER A 87 -29.17 24.96 24.45
N THR A 88 -28.29 25.93 24.18
CA THR A 88 -28.29 27.25 24.83
C THR A 88 -29.19 28.26 24.14
N ARG A 89 -29.62 28.01 22.90
CA ARG A 89 -30.50 28.93 22.14
C ARG A 89 -31.99 28.71 22.44
N THR A 90 -32.35 27.63 23.13
CA THR A 90 -33.75 27.24 23.43
C THR A 90 -34.17 27.45 24.89
N ARG A 91 -33.42 28.23 25.69
CA ARG A 91 -33.84 28.66 27.04
C ARG A 91 -33.99 30.16 27.13
#